data_AF-A0A9D8WJP6-F1
#
_entry.id   AF-A0A9D8WJP6-F1
#
_cell.length_a   1.000
_cell.length_b   1.000
_cell.length_c   1.000
_cell.angle_alpha   90.00
_cell.angle_beta   90.00
_cell.angle_gamma   90.00
#
_symmetry.space_group_name_H-M   'P 1'
#
loop_
_entity.id
_entity.type
_entity.pdbx_description
1 polymer ?
#
loop_
_entity_poly.entity_id
_entity_poly.type
_entity_poly.pdbx_seq_one_letter_code
_entity_poly.pdbx_strand_id
1 'polypeptide(L)'
;MMSLLTVAITIFLAELGDKTQIATVLFASDENQNPWLVFIASSLALTTASAIAVLLGRTAERLLSALPLNLIAGAGFVLIGSIMIVTHLRQTT
;
A
#
# COMPACT_ATOMS: atom_id res chain seq x y z
N MET A 1 23.36 -7.44 1.44
CA MET A 1 22.18 -8.02 2.11
C MET A 1 21.34 -6.87 2.63
N MET A 2 20.08 -6.71 2.21
CA MET A 2 19.23 -5.67 2.78
C MET A 2 18.97 -6.01 4.25
N SER A 3 19.18 -5.06 5.16
CA SER A 3 18.91 -5.29 6.58
C SER A 3 17.40 -5.25 6.85
N LEU A 4 16.92 -5.99 7.85
CA LEU A 4 15.52 -5.94 8.30
C LEU A 4 15.07 -4.48 8.54
N LEU A 5 15.96 -3.68 9.14
CA LEU A 5 15.70 -2.29 9.47
C LEU A 5 15.57 -1.42 8.22
N THR A 6 16.39 -1.66 7.18
CA THR A 6 16.26 -0.98 5.89
C THR A 6 14.92 -1.27 5.24
N VAL A 7 14.53 -2.56 5.16
CA VAL A 7 13.24 -2.96 4.58
C VAL A 7 12.08 -2.33 5.37
N ALA A 8 12.11 -2.42 6.69
CA ALA A 8 11.07 -1.89 7.57
C ALA A 8 10.90 -0.37 7.40
N ILE A 9 12.00 0.39 7.40
CA ILE A 9 11.95 1.86 7.24
C ILE A 9 11.47 2.24 5.84
N THR A 10 11.93 1.56 4.79
CA THR A 10 11.48 1.85 3.42
C THR A 10 9.99 1.60 3.25
N ILE A 11 9.48 0.45 3.72
CA ILE A 11 8.03 0.15 3.64
C ILE A 11 7.25 1.11 4.52
N PHE A 12 7.70 1.38 5.74
CA PHE A 12 7.04 2.33 6.63
C PHE A 12 6.89 3.72 5.98
N LEU A 13 7.98 4.26 5.42
CA LEU A 13 7.94 5.54 4.70
C LEU A 13 7.05 5.49 3.46
N ALA A 14 7.01 4.36 2.74
CA ALA A 14 6.18 4.19 1.56
C ALA A 14 4.68 4.13 1.88
N GLU A 15 4.31 3.58 3.04
CA GLU A 15 2.92 3.42 3.48
C GLU A 15 2.38 4.63 4.27
N LEU A 16 3.26 5.51 4.77
CA LEU A 16 2.86 6.71 5.52
C LEU A 16 1.97 7.63 4.69
N GLY A 17 0.78 7.93 5.22
CA GLY A 17 -0.19 8.82 4.58
C GLY A 17 -1.05 8.16 3.49
N ASP A 18 -1.05 6.83 3.39
CA ASP A 18 -1.97 6.15 2.49
C ASP A 18 -3.45 6.30 2.93
N LYS A 19 -4.36 6.14 1.96
CA LYS A 19 -5.82 6.17 2.17
C LYS A 19 -6.27 5.20 3.25
N THR A 20 -5.60 4.06 3.41
CA THR A 20 -5.88 3.10 4.48
C THR A 20 -5.64 3.69 5.88
N GLN A 21 -4.63 4.56 6.04
CA GLN A 21 -4.36 5.24 7.32
C GLN A 21 -5.42 6.31 7.61
N ILE A 22 -5.83 7.08 6.59
CA ILE A 22 -6.94 8.04 6.73
C ILE A 22 -8.23 7.33 7.14
N ALA A 23 -8.56 6.20 6.50
CA ALA A 23 -9.71 5.38 6.89
C ALA A 23 -9.59 4.86 8.33
N THR A 24 -8.41 4.41 8.74
CA THR A 24 -8.14 3.95 10.11
C THR A 24 -8.36 5.07 11.13
N VAL A 25 -7.88 6.28 10.86
CA VAL A 25 -8.11 7.47 11.71
C VAL A 25 -9.59 7.82 11.78
N LEU A 26 -10.31 7.77 10.66
CA LEU A 26 -11.76 8.01 10.62
C LEU A 26 -12.51 7.00 11.49
N PHE A 27 -12.21 5.70 11.36
CA PHE A 27 -12.84 4.67 12.20
C PHE A 27 -12.47 4.78 13.68
N ALA A 28 -11.23 5.16 13.99
CA ALA A 28 -10.78 5.36 15.36
C ALA A 28 -11.36 6.63 16.01
N SER A 29 -11.83 7.59 15.21
CA SER A 29 -12.45 8.84 15.67
C SER A 29 -13.96 8.72 15.89
N ASP A 30 -14.58 7.61 15.50
CA ASP A 30 -15.99 7.33 15.76
C ASP A 30 -16.18 6.96 17.24
N GLU A 31 -16.98 7.74 17.97
CA GLU A 31 -17.24 7.57 19.40
C GLU A 31 -17.91 6.22 19.73
N ASN A 32 -18.53 5.55 18.76
CA ASN A 32 -19.17 4.25 18.94
C ASN A 32 -18.20 3.08 18.81
N GLN A 33 -16.95 3.32 18.39
CA GLN A 33 -15.96 2.29 18.10
C GLN A 33 -14.86 2.29 19.16
N ASN A 34 -14.38 1.10 19.55
CA ASN A 34 -13.22 0.99 20.43
C ASN A 34 -11.92 1.22 19.63
N PRO A 35 -11.10 2.24 19.94
CA PRO A 35 -9.87 2.53 19.19
C PRO A 35 -8.88 1.36 19.14
N TRP A 36 -8.84 0.53 20.20
CA TRP A 36 -7.99 -0.66 20.24
C TRP A 36 -8.46 -1.74 19.28
N LEU A 37 -9.77 -1.87 19.08
CA LEU A 37 -10.34 -2.80 18.12
C LEU A 37 -10.01 -2.35 16.69
N VAL A 38 -10.12 -1.06 16.40
CA VAL A 38 -9.73 -0.48 15.10
C VAL A 38 -8.24 -0.69 14.83
N PHE A 39 -7.38 -0.49 15.85
CA PHE A 39 -5.94 -0.75 15.75
C PHE A 39 -5.64 -2.22 15.42
N ILE A 40 -6.25 -3.17 16.14
CA ILE A 40 -6.03 -4.60 15.90
C ILE A 40 -6.56 -5.00 14.52
N ALA A 41 -7.75 -4.54 14.14
CA ALA A 41 -8.36 -4.85 12.85
C ALA A 41 -7.53 -4.33 11.67
N SER A 42 -7.10 -3.06 11.72
CA SER A 42 -6.25 -2.46 10.68
C SER A 42 -4.87 -3.13 10.61
N SER A 43 -4.26 -3.43 11.76
CA SER A 43 -2.95 -4.12 11.82
C SER A 43 -3.03 -5.54 11.24
N LEU A 44 -4.08 -6.29 11.57
CA LEU A 44 -4.32 -7.62 11.02
C LEU A 44 -4.57 -7.58 9.51
N ALA A 45 -5.36 -6.61 9.04
CA ALA A 45 -5.61 -6.43 7.62
C ALA A 45 -4.30 -6.15 6.85
N LEU A 46 -3.48 -5.21 7.33
CA LEU A 46 -2.20 -4.87 6.70
C LEU A 46 -1.22 -6.04 6.72
N THR A 47 -1.11 -6.73 7.85
CA THR A 47 -0.23 -7.91 8.00
C THR A 47 -0.66 -9.03 7.07
N THR A 48 -1.96 -9.30 6.99
CA THR A 48 -2.52 -10.36 6.12
C THR A 48 -2.32 -10.02 4.65
N ALA A 49 -2.61 -8.78 4.24
CA ALA A 49 -2.38 -8.33 2.87
C ALA A 49 -0.90 -8.44 2.47
N SER A 50 0.01 -8.04 3.37
CA SER A 50 1.45 -8.15 3.16
C SER A 50 1.90 -9.62 3.06
N ALA A 51 1.38 -10.51 3.92
CA ALA A 51 1.69 -11.93 3.87
C ALA A 51 1.24 -12.56 2.54
N ILE A 52 0.03 -12.24 2.08
CA ILE A 52 -0.48 -12.69 0.77
C ILE A 52 0.41 -12.16 -0.35
N ALA A 53 0.79 -10.88 -0.33
CA ALA A 53 1.66 -10.27 -1.34
C ALA A 53 3.03 -10.97 -1.42
N VAL A 54 3.64 -11.31 -0.29
CA VAL A 54 4.93 -12.04 -0.25
C VAL A 54 4.79 -13.47 -0.78
N LEU A 55 3.72 -14.19 -0.39
CA LEU A 55 3.47 -15.56 -0.86
C LEU A 55 3.22 -15.62 -2.37
N LEU A 56 2.41 -14.70 -2.88
CA LEU A 56 2.13 -14.58 -4.32
C LEU A 56 3.36 -14.10 -5.08
N GLY A 57 4.08 -13.10 -4.55
CA GLY A 57 5.29 -12.56 -5.16
C GLY A 57 6.37 -13.62 -5.36
N ARG A 58 6.62 -14.46 -4.34
CA ARG A 58 7.58 -15.57 -4.44
C ARG A 58 7.17 -16.62 -5.47
N THR A 59 5.88 -16.87 -5.63
CA THR A 59 5.37 -17.86 -6.59
C THR A 59 5.37 -17.29 -8.01
N ALA A 60 5.05 -16.01 -8.15
CA ALA A 60 5.01 -15.28 -9.41
C ALA A 60 6.41 -14.95 -9.93
N GLU A 61 7.42 -14.83 -9.07
CA GLU A 61 8.82 -14.53 -9.45
C GLU A 61 9.33 -15.45 -10.57
N ARG A 62 8.97 -16.74 -10.54
CA ARG A 62 9.35 -17.71 -11.59
C ARG A 62 8.77 -17.35 -12.95
N LEU A 63 7.51 -16.92 -13.00
CA LEU A 63 6.81 -16.54 -14.23
C LEU A 63 7.22 -15.15 -14.71
N LEU A 64 7.52 -14.25 -13.78
CA LEU A 64 7.79 -12.84 -14.05
C LEU A 64 9.28 -12.54 -14.33
N SER A 65 10.19 -13.49 -14.08
CA SER A 65 11.63 -13.35 -14.28
C SER A 65 12.04 -12.93 -15.71
N ALA A 66 11.21 -13.23 -16.71
CA ALA A 66 11.45 -12.83 -18.11
C ALA A 66 10.96 -11.40 -18.43
N LEU A 67 10.27 -10.73 -17.51
CA LEU A 67 9.67 -9.41 -17.74
C LEU A 67 10.46 -8.29 -17.04
N PRO A 68 10.56 -7.10 -17.65
CA PRO A 68 11.20 -5.94 -17.02
C PRO A 68 10.26 -5.32 -15.96
N LEU A 69 10.06 -6.02 -14.83
CA LEU A 69 9.10 -5.65 -13.78
C LEU A 69 9.26 -4.22 -13.28
N ASN A 70 10.49 -3.76 -13.09
CA ASN A 70 10.75 -2.39 -12.62
C ASN A 70 10.26 -1.32 -13.62
N LEU A 71 10.42 -1.59 -14.92
CA LEU A 71 9.95 -0.69 -15.96
C LEU A 71 8.42 -0.68 -16.03
N ILE A 72 7.80 -1.86 -15.95
CA ILE A 72 6.34 -2.01 -15.97
C ILE A 72 5.71 -1.34 -14.74
N ALA A 73 6.25 -1.60 -13.55
CA ALA A 73 5.79 -1.00 -12.30
C ALA A 73 5.95 0.53 -12.31
N GLY A 74 7.11 1.03 -12.76
CA GLY A 74 7.38 2.46 -12.88
C GLY A 74 6.45 3.15 -13.89
N ALA A 75 6.24 2.55 -15.07
CA ALA A 75 5.31 3.07 -16.07
C ALA A 75 3.87 3.07 -15.56
N GLY A 76 3.44 2.00 -14.89
CA GLY A 76 2.12 1.91 -14.26
C GLY A 76 1.92 2.98 -13.20
N PHE A 77 2.94 3.23 -12.36
CA PHE A 77 2.90 4.27 -11.33
C PHE A 77 2.72 5.68 -11.94
N VAL A 78 3.50 6.01 -12.98
CA VAL A 78 3.38 7.31 -13.69
C VAL A 78 2.01 7.46 -14.34
N LEU A 79 1.50 6.38 -14.95
CA LEU A 79 0.21 6.39 -15.64
C LEU A 79 -0.95 6.59 -14.65
N ILE A 80 -0.98 5.83 -13.56
CA ILE A 80 -1.99 5.98 -12.50
C ILE A 80 -1.90 7.38 -11.87
N GLY A 81 -0.70 7.86 -11.55
CA GLY A 81 -0.49 9.20 -11.01
C GLY A 81 -1.02 10.29 -11.95
N SER A 82 -0.73 10.17 -13.25
CA SER A 82 -1.22 11.10 -14.27
C SER A 82 -2.75 11.09 -14.39
N ILE A 83 -3.37 9.90 -14.41
CA ILE A 83 -4.83 9.77 -14.42
C ILE A 83 -5.44 10.43 -13.18
N MET A 84 -4.86 10.23 -12.00
CA MET A 84 -5.36 10.80 -10.75
C MET A 84 -5.35 12.33 -10.79
N ILE A 85 -4.27 12.94 -11.28
CA ILE A 85 -4.14 14.39 -11.45
C ILE A 85 -5.19 14.91 -12.45
N VAL A 86 -5.30 14.29 -13.63
CA VAL A 86 -6.26 14.70 -14.66
C VAL A 86 -7.70 14.59 -14.15
N THR A 87 -8.01 13.53 -13.41
CA THR A 87 -9.35 13.32 -12.82
C THR A 87 -9.67 14.40 -11.81
N HIS A 88 -8.72 14.77 -10.95
CA HIS A 88 -8.91 15.86 -9.99
C HIS A 88 -9.16 17.19 -10.71
N LEU A 89 -8.36 17.53 -11.72
CA LEU A 89 -8.53 18.76 -12.49
C LEU A 89 -9.89 18.85 -13.21
N ARG A 90 -10.45 17.71 -13.63
CA ARG A 90 -11.79 17.63 -14.24
C ARG A 90 -12.95 17.77 -13.25
N GLN A 91 -12.75 17.46 -11.97
CA GLN A 91 -13.79 17.60 -10.94
C GLN A 91 -13.86 19.04 -10.39
N THR A 92 -12.78 19.80 -10.49
CA THR A 92 -12.69 21.19 -9.99
C THR A 92 -13.09 22.24 -11.03
N THR A 93 -13.39 21.84 -12.28
CA THR A 93 -13.93 22.70 -13.36
C THR A 93 -15.38 22.34 -13.64
#